data_AF-A0A6H9Q5S1-F1
#
_entry.id   AF-A0A6H9Q5S1-F1
#
_cell.length_a   1.000
_cell.length_b   1.000
_cell.length_c   1.000
_cell.angle_alpha   90.00
_cell.angle_beta   90.00
_cell.angle_gamma   90.00
#
_symmetry.space_group_name_H-M   'P 1'
#
loop_
_entity.id
_entity.type
_entity.pdbx_description
1 polymer ?
#
loop_
_entity_poly.entity_id
_entity_poly.type
_entity_poly.pdbx_seq_one_letter_code
_entity_poly.pdbx_strand_id
1 'polypeptide(L)' 'MATVTNMDRQIWEGWTVGDFIEELKPQVAMIMDGQSWHEPFKNKREFADRCKDNQPYYKKRIPAVANHFARMYNLK' A
#
# COMPACT_ATOMS: atom_id res chain seq x y z
N MET A 1 -13.95 1.07 14.66
CA MET A 1 -14.74 1.12 13.42
C MET A 1 -13.90 0.59 12.27
N ALA A 2 -14.17 -0.64 11.79
CA ALA A 2 -13.48 -1.21 10.65
C ALA A 2 -14.01 -0.57 9.36
N THR A 3 -13.26 0.38 8.79
CA THR A 3 -13.60 0.92 7.47
C THR A 3 -13.22 -0.12 6.42
N VAL A 4 -14.22 -0.78 5.82
CA VAL A 4 -14.01 -1.58 4.60
C VAL A 4 -13.31 -0.67 3.57
N THR A 5 -12.18 -1.12 3.02
CA THR A 5 -11.50 -0.38 1.96
C THR A 5 -12.39 -0.44 0.72
N ASN A 6 -12.95 0.70 0.30
CA ASN A 6 -13.67 0.78 -0.97
C ASN A 6 -12.65 0.66 -2.12
N MET A 7 -12.62 -0.51 -2.76
CA MET A 7 -11.65 -0.85 -3.80
C MET A 7 -11.93 -0.11 -5.11
N ASP A 8 -13.20 0.12 -5.44
CA ASP A 8 -13.64 0.73 -6.71
C ASP A 8 -13.50 2.26 -6.73
N ARG A 9 -13.11 2.86 -5.60
CA ARG A 9 -12.91 4.30 -5.53
C ARG A 9 -11.79 4.72 -6.48
N GLN A 10 -12.14 5.50 -7.49
CA GLN A 10 -11.17 6.13 -8.39
C GLN A 10 -10.31 7.17 -7.66
N ILE A 11 -9.02 7.17 -7.95
CA ILE A 11 -8.00 8.05 -7.36
C ILE A 11 -7.32 8.90 -8.44
N TRP A 12 -6.94 8.31 -9.57
CA TRP A 12 -6.17 9.02 -10.60
C TRP A 12 -6.38 8.41 -11.99
N GLU A 13 -6.89 9.20 -12.94
CA GLU A 13 -7.02 8.81 -14.36
C GLU A 13 -7.64 7.41 -14.58
N GLY A 14 -8.72 7.13 -13.87
CA GLY A 14 -9.42 5.83 -13.95
C GLY A 14 -8.87 4.75 -13.03
N TRP A 15 -7.67 4.91 -12.46
CA TRP A 15 -7.10 4.00 -11.47
C TRP A 15 -7.88 4.07 -10.16
N THR A 16 -8.28 2.90 -9.69
CA THR A 16 -8.99 2.66 -8.45
C THR A 16 -8.04 2.34 -7.29
N VAL A 17 -8.55 2.35 -6.07
CA VAL A 17 -7.80 1.87 -4.89
C VAL A 17 -7.35 0.41 -5.09
N GLY A 18 -8.18 -0.42 -5.72
CA GLY A 18 -7.85 -1.80 -6.07
C GLY A 18 -6.65 -1.90 -7.01
N ASP A 19 -6.62 -1.08 -8.06
CA ASP A 19 -5.51 -1.07 -9.04
C ASP A 19 -4.18 -0.73 -8.37
N PHE A 20 -4.16 0.28 -7.50
CA PHE A 20 -2.96 0.62 -6.73
C PHE A 20 -2.54 -0.48 -5.75
N ILE A 21 -3.48 -1.24 -5.17
CA ILE A 21 -3.17 -2.37 -4.30
C ILE A 21 -2.54 -3.50 -5.10
N GLU A 22 -3.14 -3.91 -6.21
CA GLU A 22 -2.63 -5.03 -7.02
C GLU A 22 -1.24 -4.73 -7.59
N GLU A 23 -0.99 -3.48 -8.02
CA GLU A 23 0.33 -3.08 -8.52
C GLU A 23 1.42 -3.11 -7.43
N LEU A 24 1.09 -2.68 -6.21
CA LEU A 24 2.07 -2.62 -5.11
C LEU A 24 2.29 -3.96 -4.43
N LYS A 25 1.33 -4.88 -4.51
CA LYS A 25 1.30 -6.14 -3.76
C LYS A 25 2.54 -7.01 -3.95
N PRO A 26 3.07 -7.24 -5.18
CA PRO A 26 4.28 -8.05 -5.36
C PRO A 26 5.49 -7.45 -4.64
N GLN A 27 5.70 -6.13 -4.77
CA GLN A 27 6.81 -5.45 -4.11
C GLN A 27 6.68 -5.44 -2.59
N VAL A 28 5.47 -5.21 -2.08
CA VAL A 28 5.18 -5.24 -0.65
C VAL A 28 5.41 -6.64 -0.08
N ALA A 29 4.94 -7.70 -0.75
CA ALA A 29 5.16 -9.08 -0.34
C ALA A 29 6.66 -9.41 -0.29
N MET A 30 7.41 -9.09 -1.35
CA MET A 30 8.86 -9.30 -1.36
C MET A 30 9.60 -8.61 -0.20
N ILE A 31 9.19 -7.38 0.18
CA ILE A 31 9.79 -6.67 1.31
C ILE A 31 9.42 -7.33 2.64
N MET A 32 8.14 -7.68 2.83
CA MET A 32 7.65 -8.27 4.07
C MET A 32 8.17 -9.70 4.30
N ASP A 33 8.38 -10.47 3.22
CA ASP A 33 8.93 -11.81 3.25
C ASP A 33 10.48 -11.82 3.39
N GLY A 34 11.11 -10.65 3.48
CA GLY A 34 12.57 -10.54 3.61
C GLY A 34 13.34 -10.89 2.34
N GLN A 35 12.67 -10.88 1.19
CA GLN A 35 13.27 -11.14 -0.13
C GLN A 35 13.71 -9.86 -0.86
N SER A 36 13.67 -8.71 -0.17
CA SER A 36 14.14 -7.42 -0.65
C SER A 36 15.41 -6.99 0.06
N TRP A 37 16.16 -6.08 -0.56
CA TRP A 37 17.25 -5.35 0.11
C TRP A 37 16.72 -4.41 1.20
N HIS A 38 15.43 -4.08 1.16
CA HIS A 38 14.76 -3.28 2.18
C HIS A 38 14.24 -4.20 3.29
N GLU A 39 14.45 -3.82 4.55
CA GLU A 39 13.91 -4.56 5.69
C GLU A 39 12.37 -4.57 5.69
N PRO A 40 11.72 -5.62 6.24
CA PRO A 40 10.29 -5.61 6.48
C PRO A 40 9.83 -4.37 7.25
N PHE A 41 8.67 -3.81 6.85
CA PHE A 41 8.15 -2.58 7.43
C PHE A 41 7.77 -2.78 8.90
N LYS A 42 8.16 -1.83 9.76
CA LYS A 42 7.94 -1.95 11.22
C LYS A 42 6.71 -1.16 11.70
N ASN A 43 6.26 -0.18 10.92
CA ASN A 43 5.15 0.68 11.28
C ASN A 43 4.42 1.22 10.05
N LYS A 44 3.19 1.68 10.27
CA LYS A 44 2.32 2.19 9.20
C LYS A 44 2.83 3.45 8.50
N ARG A 45 3.61 4.30 9.17
CA ARG A 45 4.12 5.56 8.59
C ARG A 45 5.16 5.27 7.52
N GLU A 46 6.15 4.44 7.86
CA GLU A 46 7.17 3.95 6.94
C GLU A 46 6.54 3.26 5.72
N PHE A 47 5.53 2.41 5.97
CA PHE A 47 4.78 1.75 4.92
C PHE A 47 4.09 2.74 3.96
N ALA A 48 3.43 3.76 4.50
CA ALA A 48 2.71 4.76 3.70
C ALA A 48 3.65 5.60 2.83
N ASP A 49 4.84 5.91 3.34
CA ASP A 49 5.89 6.59 2.57
C ASP A 49 6.42 5.70 1.45
N ARG A 50 6.66 4.41 1.73
CA ARG A 50 7.11 3.50 0.68
C ARG A 50 6.07 3.28 -0.41
N CYS A 51 4.79 3.17 -0.04
CA CYS A 51 3.71 3.14 -1.02
C CYS A 51 3.72 4.39 -1.90
N LYS A 52 3.93 5.58 -1.35
CA LYS A 52 4.00 6.82 -2.14
C LYS A 52 5.14 6.77 -3.17
N ASP A 53 6.31 6.28 -2.78
CA ASP A 53 7.48 6.25 -3.67
C ASP A 53 7.33 5.19 -4.76
N ASN A 54 6.73 4.05 -4.43
CA ASN A 54 6.53 2.92 -5.33
C ASN A 54 5.26 3.03 -6.19
N GLN A 55 4.30 3.89 -5.84
CA GLN A 55 3.08 4.07 -6.62
C GLN A 55 3.41 4.54 -8.05
N PRO A 56 2.86 3.89 -9.08
CA PRO A 56 2.98 4.41 -10.43
C PRO A 56 2.14 5.68 -10.54
N TYR A 57 2.67 6.69 -11.23
CA TYR A 57 1.97 7.94 -11.62
C TYR A 57 1.47 8.88 -10.51
N TYR A 58 1.05 8.36 -9.36
CA TYR A 58 0.43 9.11 -8.27
C TYR A 58 1.36 9.15 -7.05
N LYS A 59 2.21 10.17 -6.96
CA LYS A 59 3.21 10.33 -5.88
C LYS A 59 2.64 10.97 -4.61
N LYS A 60 1.39 10.65 -4.26
CA LYS A 60 0.76 11.06 -3.01
C LYS A 60 0.40 9.83 -2.18
N ARG A 61 0.34 9.99 -0.86
CA ARG A 61 -0.14 8.91 0.01
C ARG A 61 -1.62 8.66 -0.30
N ILE A 62 -1.98 7.41 -0.59
CA ILE A 62 -3.38 6.97 -0.66
C ILE A 62 -3.69 6.25 0.66
N PRO A 63 -4.41 6.87 1.62
CA PRO A 63 -4.65 6.26 2.93
C PRO A 63 -5.37 4.92 2.85
N ALA A 64 -6.24 4.73 1.86
CA ALA A 64 -6.98 3.49 1.64
C ALA A 64 -6.04 2.31 1.33
N VAL A 65 -5.05 2.53 0.45
CA VAL A 65 -4.01 1.55 0.09
C VAL A 65 -3.11 1.26 1.29
N ALA A 66 -2.61 2.31 1.96
CA ALA A 66 -1.76 2.14 3.14
C ALA A 66 -2.48 1.38 4.28
N ASN A 67 -3.76 1.67 4.51
CA ASN A 67 -4.57 0.98 5.51
C ASN A 67 -4.83 -0.49 5.16
N HIS A 68 -5.00 -0.82 3.88
CA HIS A 68 -5.25 -2.19 3.43
C HIS A 68 -4.08 -3.11 3.81
N PHE A 69 -2.86 -2.74 3.40
CA PHE A 69 -1.68 -3.53 3.70
C PHE A 69 -1.28 -3.48 5.18
N ALA A 70 -1.44 -2.33 5.86
CA ALA A 70 -1.16 -2.27 7.30
C ALA A 70 -2.02 -3.26 8.08
N ARG A 71 -3.27 -3.49 7.65
CA ARG A 71 -4.12 -4.56 8.21
C ARG A 71 -3.66 -5.94 7.81
N MET A 72 -3.33 -6.16 6.53
CA MET A 72 -2.85 -7.45 6.03
C MET A 72 -1.64 -7.96 6.82
N TYR A 73 -0.73 -7.08 7.20
CA TYR A 73 0.50 -7.41 7.93
C TYR A 73 0.45 -7.07 9.44
N ASN A 74 -0.72 -6.71 9.99
CA ASN A 74 -0.89 -6.32 11.39
C ASN A 74 0.10 -5.24 11.89
N LEU A 75 0.44 -4.28 11.01
CA LEU A 75 1.30 -3.15 11.32
C LEU A 75 0.54 -2.16 12.22
N LYS A 76 1.14 -1.82 13.36
CA LYS A 76 0.60 -0.83 14.31
C LYS A 76 0.87 0.61 13.85
#